data_AF-A0A9P1HBY2-F1
#
_entry.id   AF-A0A9P1HBY2-F1
#
_cell.length_a   1.000
_cell.length_b   1.000
_cell.length_c   1.000
_cell.angle_alpha   90.00
_cell.angle_beta   90.00
_cell.angle_gamma   90.00
#
_symmetry.space_group_name_H-M   'P 1'
#
loop_
_entity.id
_entity.type
_entity.pdbx_description
1 polymer ?
#
loop_
_entity_poly.entity_id
_entity_poly.type
_entity_poly.pdbx_seq_one_letter_code
_entity_poly.pdbx_strand_id
1 'polypeptide(L)'
;MLTAGGFNREDKWGHRAGEPNKAVVCSLALARLRSDIRGTEVGGSVVGMAQKLLLFWRKPARRCWWEGLELDNIEGVDGKLKVWIRRVWTLEMSVIGLQ
;
A
#
# COMPACT_ATOMS: atom_id res chain seq x y z
N MET A 1 6.92 -8.86 -1.64
CA MET A 1 5.85 -8.83 -0.59
C MET A 1 5.38 -7.39 -0.50
N LEU A 2 4.08 -7.08 -0.36
CA LEU A 2 3.51 -5.72 -0.55
C LEU A 2 4.16 -4.58 0.25
N THR A 3 4.93 -4.91 1.29
CA THR A 3 5.83 -3.99 2.02
C THR A 3 7.02 -3.48 1.19
N ALA A 4 7.27 -4.05 0.01
CA ALA A 4 8.25 -3.57 -0.98
C ALA A 4 7.59 -2.71 -2.07
N GLY A 5 6.29 -2.43 -1.96
CA GLY A 5 5.54 -1.58 -2.91
C GLY A 5 5.84 -0.09 -2.78
N GLY A 6 6.75 0.30 -1.89
CA GLY A 6 7.21 1.67 -1.74
C GLY A 6 6.29 2.59 -0.94
N PHE A 7 5.09 2.14 -0.51
CA PHE A 7 4.19 3.02 0.25
C PHE A 7 4.56 3.14 1.73
N ASN A 8 4.89 4.37 2.15
CA ASN A 8 5.24 4.72 3.51
C ASN A 8 4.12 5.49 4.22
N ARG A 9 4.29 5.67 5.53
CA ARG A 9 3.39 6.47 6.36
C ARG A 9 3.21 7.90 5.81
N GLU A 10 4.29 8.49 5.29
CA GLU A 10 4.34 9.89 4.85
C GLU A 10 4.14 10.09 3.35
N ASP A 11 3.82 9.02 2.61
CA ASP A 11 3.63 9.12 1.18
C ASP A 11 2.37 9.90 0.81
N LYS A 12 2.34 10.39 -0.43
CA LYS A 12 1.16 11.01 -1.00
C LYS A 12 0.12 9.94 -1.34
N TRP A 13 -1.02 10.00 -0.66
CA TRP A 13 -2.17 9.15 -0.93
C TRP A 13 -3.18 9.88 -1.82
N GLY A 14 -3.89 9.13 -2.67
CA GLY A 14 -5.02 9.69 -3.42
C GLY A 14 -6.22 9.97 -2.52
N HIS A 15 -6.37 9.17 -1.47
CA HIS A 15 -7.28 9.43 -0.37
C HIS A 15 -6.65 8.93 0.94
N ARG A 16 -6.69 9.73 2.00
CA ARG A 16 -6.32 9.31 3.35
C ARG A 16 -7.18 10.04 4.37
N ALA A 17 -7.90 9.29 5.18
CA ALA A 17 -8.76 9.84 6.22
C ALA A 17 -8.88 8.89 7.41
N GLY A 18 -9.16 9.45 8.59
CA GLY A 18 -9.63 8.68 9.73
C GLY A 18 -11.06 8.21 9.48
N GLU A 19 -11.34 6.96 9.81
CA GLU A 19 -12.69 6.41 9.75
C GLU A 19 -13.52 6.98 10.93
N PRO A 20 -14.73 7.51 10.70
CA PRO A 20 -15.57 8.06 11.77
C PRO A 20 -15.79 7.03 12.88
N ASN A 21 -15.64 7.47 14.14
CA ASN A 21 -15.83 6.67 15.35
C ASN A 21 -14.93 5.42 15.45
N LYS A 22 -13.82 5.36 14.71
CA LYS A 22 -12.87 4.24 14.74
C LYS A 22 -11.43 4.75 14.87
N ALA A 23 -10.60 4.01 15.59
CA ALA A 23 -9.15 4.24 15.62
C ALA A 23 -8.46 3.63 14.38
N VAL A 24 -8.93 4.01 13.19
CA VAL A 24 -8.46 3.48 11.91
C VAL A 24 -8.22 4.62 10.93
N VAL A 25 -7.12 4.55 10.21
CA VAL A 25 -6.85 5.41 9.05
C VAL A 25 -6.98 4.56 7.80
N CYS A 26 -7.86 4.96 6.88
CA CYS A 26 -7.95 4.39 5.55
C CYS A 26 -7.03 5.16 4.61
N SER A 27 -6.31 4.47 3.73
CA SER A 27 -5.39 5.09 2.78
C SER A 27 -5.47 4.36 1.45
N LEU A 28 -5.71 5.09 0.38
CA LEU A 28 -5.88 4.59 -0.98
C LEU A 28 -4.93 5.33 -1.93
N ALA A 29 -4.19 4.55 -2.73
CA ALA A 29 -3.37 5.05 -3.82
C ALA A 29 -3.71 4.29 -5.10
N LEU A 30 -3.69 4.99 -6.23
CA LEU A 30 -3.92 4.43 -7.55
C LEU A 30 -2.68 4.66 -8.42
N ALA A 31 -2.21 3.61 -9.08
CA ALA A 31 -1.10 3.67 -10.01
C ALA A 31 -1.54 3.09 -11.35
N ARG A 32 -1.31 3.82 -12.45
CA ARG A 32 -1.56 3.33 -13.80
C ARG A 32 -0.36 2.51 -14.27
N LEU A 33 -0.55 1.22 -14.51
CA LEU A 33 0.47 0.38 -15.15
C LEU A 33 0.49 0.67 -16.65
N ARG A 34 1.64 1.12 -17.17
CA ARG A 34 1.85 1.28 -18.62
C ARG A 34 2.28 -0.05 -19.21
N SER A 35 1.48 -0.60 -20.12
CA SER A 35 1.79 -1.83 -20.87
C SER A 35 2.40 -1.55 -22.24
N ASP A 36 2.37 -0.28 -22.68
CA ASP A 36 2.81 0.20 -23.99
C ASP A 36 4.30 0.59 -24.01
N ILE A 37 5.20 -0.27 -23.52
CA ILE A 37 6.64 -0.06 -23.71
C ILE A 37 7.02 -0.70 -25.05
N ARG A 38 6.78 0.00 -26.17
CA ARG A 38 7.40 -0.34 -27.45
C ARG A 38 8.90 -0.05 -27.30
N GLY A 39 9.69 -1.11 -27.41
CA GLY A 39 11.07 -1.14 -26.93
C GLY A 39 11.95 -0.03 -27.47
N THR A 40 12.51 0.77 -26.57
CA THR A 40 13.89 1.28 -26.66
C THR A 40 14.35 1.63 -25.23
N GLU A 41 15.31 0.86 -24.73
CA GLU A 41 16.33 1.25 -23.74
C GLU A 41 16.04 1.42 -22.23
N VAL A 42 14.84 1.16 -21.71
CA VAL A 42 14.67 1.04 -20.23
C VAL A 42 13.81 -0.16 -19.80
N GLY A 43 14.50 -1.29 -19.57
CA GLY A 43 14.21 -2.22 -18.45
C GLY A 43 13.13 -3.28 -18.61
N GLY A 44 13.50 -4.48 -19.10
CA GLY A 44 12.63 -5.69 -19.09
C GLY A 44 12.06 -6.10 -17.71
N SER A 45 12.57 -5.53 -16.62
CA SER A 45 12.07 -5.71 -15.25
C SER A 45 10.66 -5.14 -15.02
N VAL A 46 10.32 -3.99 -15.63
CA VAL A 46 9.04 -3.29 -15.39
C VAL A 46 7.86 -4.01 -16.08
N VAL A 47 8.07 -4.47 -17.31
CA VAL A 47 7.08 -5.29 -18.05
C VAL A 47 6.81 -6.60 -17.30
N GLY A 48 7.87 -7.24 -16.78
CA GLY A 48 7.73 -8.45 -15.97
C GLY A 48 6.96 -8.23 -14.67
N MET A 49 7.02 -7.04 -14.07
CA MET A 49 6.23 -6.69 -12.89
C MET A 49 4.75 -6.50 -13.23
N ALA A 50 4.43 -5.78 -14.32
CA ALA A 50 3.05 -5.60 -14.76
C ALA A 50 2.36 -6.96 -15.07
N GLN A 51 3.08 -7.88 -15.74
CA GLN A 51 2.57 -9.23 -15.99
C GLN A 51 2.37 -10.04 -14.69
N LYS A 52 3.28 -9.93 -13.71
CA LYS A 52 3.11 -10.58 -12.40
C LYS A 52 1.91 -10.03 -11.63
N LEU A 53 1.63 -8.73 -11.76
CA LEU A 53 0.48 -8.09 -11.12
C LEU A 53 -0.85 -8.56 -11.71
N LEU A 54 -0.87 -9.02 -12.98
CA LEU A 54 -2.06 -9.63 -13.59
C LEU A 54 -2.60 -10.85 -12.81
N LEU A 55 -1.75 -11.55 -12.06
CA LEU A 55 -2.17 -12.66 -11.19
C LEU A 55 -3.19 -12.22 -10.13
N PHE A 56 -3.24 -10.92 -9.80
CA PHE A 56 -4.17 -10.36 -8.84
C PHE A 56 -5.45 -9.80 -9.50
N TRP A 57 -5.62 -9.96 -10.81
CA TRP A 57 -6.87 -9.60 -11.48
C TRP A 57 -8.03 -10.43 -10.91
N ARG A 58 -9.05 -9.76 -10.38
CA ARG A 58 -10.19 -10.39 -9.68
C ARG A 58 -9.80 -11.29 -8.50
N LYS A 59 -8.53 -11.26 -8.08
CA LYS A 59 -7.96 -12.04 -6.98
C LYS A 59 -7.12 -11.11 -6.11
N PRO A 60 -7.75 -10.29 -5.26
CA PRO A 60 -7.04 -9.30 -4.48
C PRO A 60 -6.03 -9.96 -3.54
N ALA A 61 -4.81 -9.42 -3.49
CA ALA A 61 -3.80 -9.85 -2.54
C ALA A 61 -3.97 -9.09 -1.23
N ARG A 62 -4.04 -9.83 -0.12
CA ARG A 62 -4.19 -9.25 1.22
C ARG A 62 -3.07 -9.71 2.13
N ARG A 63 -2.56 -8.79 2.94
CA ARG A 63 -1.63 -9.08 4.04
C ARG A 63 -2.08 -8.34 5.29
N CYS A 64 -2.14 -9.05 6.40
CA CYS A 64 -2.45 -8.49 7.71
C CYS A 64 -1.29 -8.79 8.67
N TRP A 65 -0.86 -7.82 9.46
CA TRP A 65 0.21 -7.98 10.45
C TRP A 65 0.08 -6.95 11.57
N TRP A 66 0.89 -7.12 12.60
CA TRP A 66 1.04 -6.17 13.70
C TRP A 66 2.40 -5.50 13.64
N GLU A 67 2.44 -4.22 13.99
CA GLU A 67 3.65 -3.42 14.10
C GLU A 67 3.64 -2.70 15.44
N GLY A 68 4.78 -2.65 16.13
CA GLY A 68 4.96 -1.89 17.36
C GLY A 68 5.63 -0.55 17.07
N LEU A 69 5.12 0.52 17.67
CA LEU A 69 5.70 1.85 17.65
C LEU A 69 5.91 2.33 19.08
N GLU A 70 7.10 2.83 19.38
CA GLU A 70 7.37 3.49 20.66
C GLU A 70 7.28 5.01 20.47
N LEU A 71 6.57 5.66 21.38
CA LEU A 71 6.36 7.09 21.42
C LEU A 71 6.95 7.62 22.73
N ASP A 72 7.76 8.67 22.60
CA ASP A 72 8.34 9.39 23.74
C ASP A 72 7.52 10.67 24.00
N ASN A 73 7.59 11.19 25.22
CA ASN A 73 7.00 12.48 25.62
C ASN A 73 5.49 12.59 25.39
N ILE A 74 4.74 11.53 25.68
CA ILE A 74 3.27 11.57 25.64
C ILE A 74 2.73 12.15 26.94
N GLU A 75 1.92 13.20 26.83
CA GLU A 75 1.27 13.84 27.98
C GLU A 75 0.47 12.82 28.81
N GLY A 76 0.70 12.81 30.13
CA GLY A 76 0.03 11.90 31.06
C GLY A 76 0.57 10.47 31.10
N VAL A 77 1.64 10.16 30.35
CA VAL A 77 2.32 8.86 30.40
C VAL A 77 3.72 9.04 31.01
N ASP A 78 4.00 8.30 32.08
CA ASP A 78 5.36 8.22 32.63
C ASP A 78 6.19 7.21 31.81
N GLY A 79 7.29 7.68 31.24
CA GLY A 79 8.16 6.89 30.36
C GLY A 79 7.65 6.73 28.93
N LYS A 80 8.06 5.63 28.28
CA LYS A 80 7.78 5.37 26.86
C LYS A 80 6.42 4.71 26.68
N LEU A 81 5.60 5.23 25.76
CA LEU A 81 4.35 4.58 25.36
C LEU A 81 4.58 3.66 24.16
N LYS A 82 4.30 2.36 24.33
CA LYS A 82 4.32 1.40 23.23
C LYS A 82 2.91 1.19 22.67
N VAL A 83 2.74 1.50 21.39
CA VAL A 83 1.48 1.34 20.65
C VAL A 83 1.60 0.19 19.66
N TRP A 84 0.62 -0.70 19.65
CA TRP A 84 0.51 -1.77 18.66
C TRP A 84 -0.51 -1.40 17.59
N ILE A 85 -0.08 -1.48 16.33
CA ILE A 85 -0.89 -1.08 15.17
C ILE A 85 -1.15 -2.32 14.33
N ARG A 86 -2.44 -2.64 14.12
CA ARG A 86 -2.83 -3.66 13.15
C ARG A 86 -2.83 -3.04 11.76
N ARG A 87 -1.97 -3.54 10.88
CA ARG A 87 -1.91 -3.10 9.49
C ARG A 87 -2.54 -4.13 8.58
N VAL A 88 -3.38 -3.65 7.66
CA VAL A 88 -3.95 -4.45 6.59
C VAL A 88 -3.61 -3.77 5.28
N TRP A 89 -3.04 -4.53 4.36
CA TRP A 89 -2.78 -4.09 3.01
C TRP A 89 -3.58 -4.95 2.04
N THR A 90 -4.22 -4.27 1.10
CA THR A 90 -4.95 -4.90 0.01
C THR A 90 -4.41 -4.32 -1.29
N LEU A 91 -3.96 -5.19 -2.19
CA LEU A 91 -3.65 -4.84 -3.57
C LEU A 91 -4.77 -5.41 -4.45
N GLU A 92 -5.40 -4.52 -5.20
CA GLU A 92 -6.39 -4.87 -6.21
C GLU A 92 -5.91 -4.37 -7.56
N MET A 93 -6.15 -5.15 -8.61
CA MET A 93 -5.78 -4.77 -9.97
C MET A 93 -7.02 -4.80 -10.86
N SER A 94 -7.25 -3.68 -11.55
CA SER A 94 -8.32 -3.51 -12.53
C SER A 94 -7.74 -3.37 -13.93
N VAL A 95 -8.39 -4.03 -14.90
CA VAL A 95 -8.10 -3.88 -16.33
C VAL A 95 -9.24 -3.10 -16.95
N ILE A 96 -8.92 -2.04 -17.69
CA ILE A 96 -9.88 -1.14 -18.33
C ILE A 96 -9.61 -1.18 -19.84
N GLY A 97 -10.66 -1.26 -20.67
CA GLY A 97 -10.52 -1.18 -22.13
C GLY A 97 -10.31 -2.50 -22.87
N LEU A 98 -10.62 -3.65 -22.26
CA LEU A 98 -10.87 -4.90 -23.00
C LEU A 98 -12.29 -4.80 -23.58
N GLN A 99 -12.40 -4.39 -24.85
CA GLN A 99 -13.60 -4.60 -25.68
C GLN A 99 -13.31 -5.72 -26.68
#